data_AF-A0A4T0WZ62-F1
#
_entry.id   AF-A0A4T0WZ62-F1
#
_cell.length_a   1.000
_cell.length_b   1.000
_cell.length_c   1.000
_cell.angle_alpha   90.00
_cell.angle_beta   90.00
_cell.angle_gamma   90.00
#
_symmetry.space_group_name_H-M   'P 1'
#
loop_
_entity.id
_entity.type
_entity.pdbx_description
1 polymer ?
#
loop_
_entity_poly.entity_id
_entity_poly.type
_entity_poly.pdbx_seq_one_letter_code
_entity_poly.pdbx_strand_id
1 'polypeptide(L)'
;MNFKWFRRIKHAMQANKKVISIVGTTGVGKSQLSIDLATKFNGEIINADSMQMYVGLDQITNKHPISERNGVPHHVINHVKWNEKYYIHRFKKECEVAMQACWDKGKIPIIVGGTHYYLQSVLFENKTIGSSEEDDLDCNNLTDDQKRILDSSSDTVFEELKKVDPVIAMKFHPNDVRRIRRALEVFYVKGKRASDLYAEQRKISLEQGAALKYDTLFLWLYSKSPALDKRLDARVDKMMTQGGLKELCQLYEVFNNNVERDSGIWQVIGFKEFLPFLEKYGVKRLNEAQKDPVIMKTLLNDPEFILCTDEMKAGTRKYAKKQVKWIKNLLVPELQQEEIKFNKLYVLDASDLDIWDSAVQHRGFEIVDGFLNNKPISISEIPVTLSNESLIKQDKSSLDKTENWVHHTCDICKDKVTGKSLVFVGNQWEIHLKSKKHRYSLNKGKRKREYEEWLENKKNQECKSI
;
A
#
# COMPACT_ATOMS: atom_id res chain seq x y z
N MET A 1 -2.60 38.25 -18.68
CA MET A 1 -3.20 38.21 -17.32
C MET A 1 -3.88 36.85 -17.12
N ASN A 2 -3.72 36.07 -16.05
CA ASN A 2 -2.57 35.81 -15.18
C ASN A 2 -2.86 34.41 -14.57
N PHE A 3 -2.61 33.32 -15.31
CA PHE A 3 -2.93 31.93 -14.91
C PHE A 3 -2.32 31.56 -13.54
N LYS A 4 -1.15 32.12 -13.25
CA LYS A 4 -0.49 32.03 -11.93
C LYS A 4 -1.29 32.68 -10.80
N TRP A 5 -2.04 33.74 -11.08
CA TRP A 5 -2.86 34.46 -10.09
C TRP A 5 -4.14 33.67 -9.73
N PHE A 6 -4.85 33.15 -10.74
CA PHE A 6 -6.00 32.25 -10.51
C PHE A 6 -5.60 30.98 -9.75
N ARG A 7 -4.44 30.40 -10.08
CA ARG A 7 -3.91 29.22 -9.37
C ARG A 7 -3.61 29.53 -7.89
N ARG A 8 -3.07 30.70 -7.58
CA ARG A 8 -2.79 31.14 -6.19
C ARG A 8 -4.06 31.37 -5.38
N ILE A 9 -5.11 31.95 -5.96
CA ILE A 9 -6.40 32.14 -5.27
C ILE A 9 -7.07 30.79 -5.01
N LYS A 10 -7.12 29.91 -6.01
CA LYS A 10 -7.68 28.56 -5.85
C LYS A 10 -6.95 27.78 -4.76
N HIS A 11 -5.61 27.87 -4.72
CA HIS A 11 -4.77 27.26 -3.69
C HIS A 11 -5.09 27.80 -2.29
N ALA A 12 -5.16 29.13 -2.12
CA ALA A 12 -5.50 29.76 -0.85
C ALA A 12 -6.92 29.42 -0.38
N MET A 13 -7.89 29.30 -1.28
CA MET A 13 -9.26 28.89 -0.94
C MET A 13 -9.35 27.41 -0.55
N GLN A 14 -8.58 26.53 -1.21
CA GLN A 14 -8.52 25.10 -0.87
C GLN A 14 -7.80 24.86 0.46
N ALA A 15 -6.72 25.61 0.73
CA ALA A 15 -5.93 25.53 1.95
C ALA A 15 -6.74 25.83 3.23
N ASN A 16 -7.88 26.52 3.13
CA ASN A 16 -8.77 26.80 4.27
C ASN A 16 -9.89 25.77 4.47
N LYS A 17 -10.07 24.81 3.56
CA LYS A 17 -11.10 23.78 3.71
C LYS A 17 -10.61 22.65 4.62
N LYS A 18 -11.38 22.35 5.66
CA LYS A 18 -11.02 21.34 6.67
C LYS A 18 -11.30 19.92 6.21
N VAL A 19 -10.38 19.02 6.50
CA VAL A 19 -10.45 17.57 6.21
C VAL A 19 -9.91 16.81 7.41
N ILE A 20 -10.55 15.69 7.74
CA ILE A 20 -10.02 14.74 8.72
C ILE A 20 -9.59 13.48 7.99
N SER A 21 -8.38 13.00 8.22
CA SER A 21 -7.86 11.75 7.66
C SER A 21 -7.53 10.76 8.78
N ILE A 22 -8.17 9.60 8.77
CA ILE A 22 -7.94 8.53 9.74
C ILE A 22 -7.08 7.46 9.09
N VAL A 23 -5.84 7.36 9.57
CA VAL A 23 -4.82 6.42 9.08
C VAL A 23 -4.52 5.36 10.13
N GLY A 24 -4.16 4.16 9.68
CA GLY A 24 -3.75 3.08 10.58
C GLY A 24 -3.81 1.73 9.88
N THR A 25 -3.44 0.67 10.59
CA THR A 25 -3.46 -0.68 10.02
C THR A 25 -4.89 -1.21 9.89
N THR A 26 -5.10 -2.33 9.21
CA THR A 26 -6.34 -3.09 9.38
C THR A 26 -6.47 -3.59 10.83
N GLY A 27 -7.70 -3.81 11.31
CA GLY A 27 -7.96 -4.38 12.65
C GLY A 27 -7.85 -3.44 13.87
N VAL A 28 -7.58 -2.15 13.68
CA VAL A 28 -7.43 -1.17 14.80
C VAL A 28 -8.68 -0.31 15.05
N GLY A 29 -9.82 -0.59 14.40
CA GLY A 29 -11.07 0.15 14.66
C GLY A 29 -11.24 1.47 13.91
N LYS A 30 -10.54 1.69 12.79
CA LYS A 30 -10.67 2.93 11.98
C LYS A 30 -12.10 3.29 11.60
N SER A 31 -12.89 2.29 11.16
CA SER A 31 -14.28 2.51 10.75
C SER A 31 -15.14 2.97 11.93
N GLN A 32 -14.97 2.35 13.11
CA GLN A 32 -15.69 2.73 14.33
C GLN A 32 -15.43 4.19 14.68
N LEU A 33 -14.15 4.59 14.78
CA LEU A 33 -13.82 5.99 15.08
C LEU A 33 -14.35 6.95 14.01
N SER A 34 -14.31 6.57 12.72
CA SER A 34 -14.82 7.44 11.65
C SER A 34 -16.32 7.73 11.79
N ILE A 35 -17.10 6.75 12.25
CA ILE A 35 -18.53 6.89 12.49
C ILE A 35 -18.79 7.72 13.74
N ASP A 36 -18.05 7.48 14.82
CA ASP A 36 -18.13 8.26 16.06
C ASP A 36 -17.87 9.75 15.77
N LEU A 37 -16.82 10.04 15.00
CA LEU A 37 -16.46 11.40 14.59
C LEU A 37 -17.50 12.03 13.65
N ALA A 38 -17.97 11.29 12.65
CA ALA A 38 -18.98 11.79 11.72
C ALA A 38 -20.30 12.12 12.44
N THR A 39 -20.70 11.27 13.39
CA THR A 39 -21.90 11.48 14.21
C THR A 39 -21.74 12.71 15.11
N LYS A 40 -20.58 12.85 15.76
CA LYS A 40 -20.31 13.95 16.71
C LYS A 40 -20.14 15.30 16.03
N PHE A 41 -19.48 15.35 14.87
CA PHE A 41 -19.05 16.58 14.21
C PHE A 41 -19.76 16.84 12.87
N ASN A 42 -20.91 16.20 12.62
CA ASN A 42 -21.69 16.37 11.38
C ASN A 42 -20.82 16.13 10.12
N GLY A 43 -20.12 15.00 10.11
CA GLY A 43 -19.25 14.59 9.01
C GLY A 43 -19.89 13.58 8.06
N GLU A 44 -19.25 13.37 6.91
CA GLU A 44 -19.51 12.24 6.02
C GLU A 44 -18.20 11.49 5.75
N ILE A 45 -18.29 10.18 5.56
CA ILE A 45 -17.12 9.31 5.45
C ILE A 45 -16.77 9.11 3.97
N ILE A 46 -15.49 9.21 3.63
CA ILE A 46 -14.96 8.92 2.30
C ILE A 46 -14.01 7.73 2.44
N ASN A 47 -14.33 6.61 1.80
CA ASN A 47 -13.49 5.42 1.88
C ASN A 47 -12.22 5.58 1.04
N ALA A 48 -11.10 5.13 1.57
CA ALA A 48 -9.79 5.11 0.90
C ALA A 48 -9.15 3.71 1.01
N ASP A 49 -9.94 2.65 0.87
CA ASP A 49 -9.46 1.28 0.76
C ASP A 49 -9.73 0.72 -0.64
N SER A 50 -8.66 0.45 -1.38
CA SER A 50 -8.74 0.01 -2.79
C SER A 50 -9.60 -1.22 -3.03
N MET A 51 -9.73 -2.13 -2.05
CA MET A 51 -10.54 -3.34 -2.20
C MET A 51 -12.01 -3.11 -1.85
N GLN A 52 -12.32 -2.12 -1.00
CA GLN A 52 -13.70 -1.80 -0.59
C GLN A 52 -14.46 -0.99 -1.65
N MET A 53 -13.78 -0.57 -2.71
CA MET A 53 -14.37 0.07 -3.87
C MET A 53 -15.29 -0.87 -4.64
N TYR A 54 -15.00 -2.18 -4.63
CA TYR A 54 -15.72 -3.17 -5.42
C TYR A 54 -17.07 -3.53 -4.82
N VAL A 55 -18.07 -3.70 -5.69
CA VAL A 55 -19.45 -4.07 -5.36
C VAL A 55 -19.50 -5.45 -4.70
N GLY A 56 -20.26 -5.61 -3.61
CA GLY A 56 -20.39 -6.88 -2.88
C GLY A 56 -19.09 -7.28 -2.17
N LEU A 57 -18.87 -8.56 -1.92
CA LEU A 57 -17.66 -9.08 -1.26
C LEU A 57 -17.40 -8.41 0.12
N ASP A 58 -18.47 -8.15 0.87
CA ASP A 58 -18.45 -7.36 2.10
C ASP A 58 -17.61 -8.04 3.19
N GLN A 59 -17.66 -9.38 3.27
CA GLN A 59 -16.90 -10.15 4.26
C GLN A 59 -15.41 -10.12 3.96
N ILE A 60 -14.99 -10.56 2.76
CA ILE A 60 -13.56 -10.70 2.43
C ILE A 60 -12.85 -9.34 2.28
N THR A 61 -13.58 -8.30 1.86
CA THR A 61 -13.05 -6.93 1.81
C THR A 61 -13.26 -6.15 3.13
N ASN A 62 -13.88 -6.78 4.13
CA ASN A 62 -14.09 -6.24 5.48
C ASN A 62 -14.78 -4.85 5.46
N LYS A 63 -15.85 -4.71 4.67
CA LYS A 63 -16.65 -3.49 4.67
C LYS A 63 -17.38 -3.36 5.99
N HIS A 64 -17.48 -2.13 6.51
CA HIS A 64 -18.24 -1.88 7.74
C HIS A 64 -19.73 -2.16 7.51
N PRO A 65 -20.41 -2.98 8.32
CA PRO A 65 -21.81 -3.33 8.12
C PRO A 65 -22.72 -2.10 8.10
N ILE A 66 -23.71 -2.05 7.21
CA ILE A 66 -24.61 -0.88 7.07
C ILE A 66 -25.36 -0.59 8.37
N SER A 67 -25.79 -1.63 9.10
CA SER A 67 -26.47 -1.53 10.39
C SER A 67 -25.62 -0.84 11.47
N GLU A 68 -24.30 -0.88 11.34
CA GLU A 68 -23.36 -0.30 12.31
C GLU A 68 -22.86 1.09 11.88
N ARG A 69 -23.38 1.65 10.78
CA ARG A 69 -22.96 2.99 10.26
C ARG A 69 -23.72 4.16 10.88
N ASN A 70 -24.73 3.91 11.72
CA ASN A 70 -25.57 4.96 12.35
C ASN A 70 -26.15 5.98 11.35
N GLY A 71 -26.49 5.53 10.13
CA GLY A 71 -27.00 6.41 9.07
C GLY A 71 -25.97 7.38 8.47
N VAL A 72 -24.70 7.32 8.88
CA VAL A 72 -23.63 8.18 8.36
C VAL A 72 -23.37 7.86 6.88
N PRO A 73 -23.46 8.85 5.97
CA PRO A 73 -23.16 8.66 4.56
C PRO A 73 -21.71 8.21 4.33
N HIS A 74 -21.54 7.23 3.46
CA HIS A 74 -20.22 6.75 3.01
C HIS A 74 -20.10 6.93 1.50
N HIS A 75 -19.02 7.59 1.07
CA HIS A 75 -18.70 7.85 -0.32
C HIS A 75 -17.56 6.97 -0.81
N VAL A 76 -17.46 6.82 -2.14
CA VAL A 76 -16.35 6.13 -2.82
C VAL A 76 -16.16 4.72 -2.27
N ILE A 77 -17.26 3.96 -2.15
CA ILE A 77 -17.28 2.61 -1.61
C ILE A 77 -18.33 1.80 -2.36
N ASN A 78 -18.07 0.51 -2.59
CA ASN A 78 -19.05 -0.45 -3.10
C ASN A 78 -19.72 -0.05 -4.42
N HIS A 79 -18.98 0.51 -5.37
CA HIS A 79 -19.50 1.04 -6.64
C HIS A 79 -18.76 0.55 -7.90
N VAL A 80 -17.60 -0.09 -7.76
CA VAL A 80 -16.78 -0.59 -8.86
C VAL A 80 -17.14 -2.04 -9.21
N LYS A 81 -17.39 -2.32 -10.49
CA LYS A 81 -17.68 -3.68 -10.96
C LYS A 81 -16.42 -4.55 -10.95
N TRP A 82 -16.58 -5.87 -10.85
CA TRP A 82 -15.44 -6.80 -10.74
C TRP A 82 -14.56 -6.87 -12.00
N ASN A 83 -15.12 -6.54 -13.17
CA ASN A 83 -14.40 -6.46 -14.44
C ASN A 83 -13.74 -5.09 -14.70
N GLU A 84 -13.91 -4.13 -13.80
CA GLU A 84 -13.28 -2.82 -13.92
C GLU A 84 -11.98 -2.75 -13.10
N LYS A 85 -11.02 -1.97 -13.59
CA LYS A 85 -9.82 -1.63 -12.82
C LYS A 85 -10.07 -0.36 -12.01
N TYR A 86 -9.64 -0.38 -10.76
CA TYR A 86 -9.59 0.81 -9.91
C TYR A 86 -8.15 1.22 -9.64
N TYR A 87 -7.87 2.52 -9.77
CA TYR A 87 -6.52 3.07 -9.73
C TYR A 87 -6.51 4.49 -9.16
N ILE A 88 -5.30 5.00 -8.88
CA ILE A 88 -5.07 6.21 -8.10
C ILE A 88 -5.71 7.48 -8.68
N HIS A 89 -5.72 7.66 -10.01
CA HIS A 89 -6.31 8.86 -10.63
C HIS A 89 -7.84 8.83 -10.56
N ARG A 90 -8.46 7.67 -10.77
CA ARG A 90 -9.91 7.47 -10.55
C ARG A 90 -10.28 7.77 -9.11
N PHE A 91 -9.53 7.23 -8.14
CA PHE A 91 -9.72 7.55 -6.72
C PHE A 91 -9.62 9.05 -6.45
N LYS A 92 -8.57 9.71 -6.94
CA LYS A 92 -8.36 11.15 -6.71
C LYS A 92 -9.57 11.96 -7.17
N LYS A 93 -10.07 11.71 -8.38
CA LYS A 93 -11.23 12.42 -8.95
C LYS A 93 -12.50 12.17 -8.12
N GLU A 94 -12.81 10.91 -7.83
CA GLU A 94 -14.01 10.54 -7.06
C GLU A 94 -13.95 11.09 -5.63
N CYS A 95 -12.78 11.06 -5.00
CA CYS A 95 -12.55 11.61 -3.67
C CYS A 95 -12.70 13.14 -3.64
N GLU A 96 -12.10 13.87 -4.59
CA GLU A 96 -12.21 15.33 -4.68
C GLU A 96 -13.68 15.77 -4.91
N VAL A 97 -14.44 15.03 -5.72
CA VAL A 97 -15.89 15.25 -5.91
C VAL A 97 -16.67 15.02 -4.61
N ALA A 98 -16.41 13.91 -3.92
CA ALA A 98 -17.08 13.60 -2.65
C ALA A 98 -16.76 14.64 -1.56
N MET A 99 -15.50 15.07 -1.46
CA MET A 99 -15.09 16.13 -0.54
C MET A 99 -15.82 17.45 -0.83
N GLN A 100 -15.91 17.83 -2.12
CA GLN A 100 -16.65 19.03 -2.52
C GLN A 100 -18.12 18.94 -2.12
N ALA A 101 -18.78 17.82 -2.39
CA ALA A 101 -20.17 17.60 -2.00
C ALA A 101 -20.38 17.63 -0.48
N CYS A 102 -19.40 17.20 0.33
CA CYS A 102 -19.47 17.32 1.79
C CYS A 102 -19.45 18.79 2.22
N TRP A 103 -18.47 19.56 1.72
CA TRP A 103 -18.33 20.97 2.08
C TRP A 103 -19.52 21.81 1.62
N ASP A 104 -20.08 21.53 0.44
CA ASP A 104 -21.23 22.26 -0.09
C ASP A 104 -22.49 22.06 0.78
N LYS A 105 -22.56 20.95 1.52
CA LYS A 105 -23.60 20.67 2.52
C LYS A 105 -23.26 21.21 3.91
N GLY A 106 -22.13 21.91 4.08
CA GLY A 106 -21.64 22.35 5.38
C GLY A 106 -21.14 21.21 6.29
N LYS A 107 -20.79 20.05 5.71
CA LYS A 107 -20.31 18.87 6.43
C LYS A 107 -18.80 18.70 6.30
N ILE A 108 -18.22 17.98 7.25
CA ILE A 108 -16.77 17.73 7.27
C ILE A 108 -16.46 16.38 6.58
N PRO A 109 -15.61 16.36 5.54
CA PRO A 109 -15.16 15.11 4.95
C PRO A 109 -14.17 14.39 5.87
N ILE A 110 -14.48 13.12 6.17
CA ILE A 110 -13.64 12.22 6.97
C ILE A 110 -13.15 11.09 6.07
N ILE A 111 -11.88 11.16 5.66
CA ILE A 111 -11.27 10.15 4.79
C ILE A 111 -10.71 9.01 5.65
N VAL A 112 -11.16 7.78 5.42
CA VAL A 112 -10.74 6.59 6.18
C VAL A 112 -10.33 5.46 5.26
N GLY A 113 -9.16 4.86 5.49
CA GLY A 113 -8.72 3.75 4.66
C GLY A 113 -7.36 3.16 5.00
N GLY A 114 -7.12 1.97 4.46
CA GLY A 114 -5.83 1.28 4.57
C GLY A 114 -4.89 1.49 3.39
N THR A 115 -5.35 2.14 2.32
CA THR A 115 -4.58 2.36 1.10
C THR A 115 -3.93 3.73 1.14
N HIS A 116 -2.94 3.91 2.01
CA HIS A 116 -2.43 5.26 2.32
C HIS A 116 -1.82 6.01 1.12
N TYR A 117 -1.33 5.30 0.10
CA TYR A 117 -0.82 5.94 -1.11
C TYR A 117 -1.92 6.65 -1.93
N TYR A 118 -3.19 6.23 -1.79
CA TYR A 118 -4.33 6.97 -2.34
C TYR A 118 -4.53 8.31 -1.63
N LEU A 119 -4.40 8.31 -0.29
CA LEU A 119 -4.48 9.54 0.52
C LEU A 119 -3.43 10.56 0.08
N GLN A 120 -2.20 10.11 -0.21
CA GLN A 120 -1.14 10.98 -0.72
C GLN A 120 -1.55 11.74 -1.98
N SER A 121 -2.22 11.07 -2.93
CA SER A 121 -2.61 11.71 -4.21
C SER A 121 -3.67 12.80 -4.07
N VAL A 122 -4.50 12.71 -3.03
CA VAL A 122 -5.58 13.66 -2.76
C VAL A 122 -5.09 14.79 -1.87
N LEU A 123 -4.42 14.46 -0.77
CA LEU A 123 -4.09 15.41 0.28
C LEU A 123 -2.83 16.22 -0.05
N PHE A 124 -1.91 15.68 -0.84
CA PHE A 124 -0.65 16.35 -1.16
C PHE A 124 -0.63 16.83 -2.63
N GLU A 125 -0.01 17.98 -2.85
CA GLU A 125 0.28 18.53 -4.15
C GLU A 125 1.41 17.78 -4.83
N ASN A 126 1.34 17.66 -6.16
CA ASN A 126 2.46 17.26 -7.00
C ASN A 126 3.10 15.89 -6.65
N LYS A 127 2.37 14.97 -5.99
CA LYS A 127 2.88 13.62 -5.65
C LYS A 127 2.55 12.54 -6.67
N THR A 128 1.57 12.78 -7.54
CA THR A 128 1.29 11.91 -8.67
C THR A 128 1.86 12.54 -9.94
N ILE A 129 2.72 11.80 -10.64
CA ILE A 129 3.02 12.09 -12.05
C ILE A 129 1.73 11.80 -12.81
N GLY A 130 1.10 12.83 -13.37
CA GLY A 130 -0.16 12.70 -14.09
C GLY A 130 -1.33 13.49 -13.50
N SER A 131 -1.09 14.68 -12.93
CA SER A 131 -2.06 15.37 -12.06
C SER A 131 -2.89 16.46 -12.72
N SER A 132 -2.61 16.83 -13.98
CA SER A 132 -3.45 17.71 -14.79
C SER A 132 -4.57 16.93 -15.49
N GLU A 133 -5.64 17.61 -15.88
CA GLU A 133 -6.76 17.04 -16.65
C GLU A 133 -6.33 16.50 -18.05
N GLU A 134 -5.07 16.76 -18.46
CA GLU A 134 -4.45 16.34 -19.72
C GLU A 134 -3.65 15.02 -19.61
N ASP A 135 -3.64 14.37 -18.44
CA ASP A 135 -2.60 13.41 -18.06
C ASP A 135 -3.10 11.97 -17.77
N ASP A 136 -4.34 11.61 -18.14
CA ASP A 136 -4.60 10.19 -18.44
C ASP A 136 -3.62 9.84 -19.55
N LEU A 137 -2.58 9.05 -19.23
CA LEU A 137 -1.60 8.63 -20.22
C LEU A 137 -2.38 7.85 -21.28
N ASP A 138 -2.75 8.54 -22.36
CA ASP A 138 -3.48 7.93 -23.44
C ASP A 138 -2.51 6.99 -24.14
N CYS A 139 -2.51 5.73 -23.70
CA CYS A 139 -1.69 4.67 -24.27
C CYS A 139 -2.03 4.39 -25.74
N ASN A 140 -3.11 4.99 -26.28
CA ASN A 140 -3.40 4.99 -27.70
C ASN A 140 -2.36 5.77 -28.51
N ASN A 141 -1.68 6.76 -27.91
CA ASN A 141 -0.64 7.55 -28.58
C ASN A 141 0.74 6.89 -28.62
N LEU A 142 0.88 5.66 -28.09
CA LEU A 142 2.12 4.90 -28.20
C LEU A 142 2.24 4.25 -29.58
N THR A 143 3.42 4.37 -30.19
CA THR A 143 3.77 3.64 -31.42
C THR A 143 3.80 2.13 -31.18
N ASP A 144 3.61 1.33 -32.22
CA ASP A 144 3.64 -0.13 -32.11
C ASP A 144 4.99 -0.68 -31.62
N ASP A 145 6.09 0.03 -31.89
CA ASP A 145 7.41 -0.32 -31.36
C ASP A 145 7.51 -0.04 -29.85
N GLN A 146 6.98 1.10 -29.38
CA GLN A 146 6.94 1.41 -27.95
C GLN A 146 6.06 0.43 -27.18
N LYS A 147 4.90 0.04 -27.73
CA LYS A 147 4.04 -1.00 -27.13
C LYS A 147 4.78 -2.34 -27.07
N ARG A 148 5.43 -2.76 -28.15
CA ARG A 148 6.27 -3.98 -28.18
C ARG A 148 7.37 -3.96 -27.12
N ILE A 149 8.04 -2.82 -26.91
CA ILE A 149 9.04 -2.68 -25.85
C ILE A 149 8.37 -2.80 -24.48
N LEU A 150 7.27 -2.09 -24.21
CA LEU A 150 6.60 -2.11 -22.90
C LEU A 150 6.00 -3.48 -22.53
N ASP A 151 5.68 -4.31 -23.52
CA ASP A 151 5.15 -5.66 -23.35
C ASP A 151 6.24 -6.75 -23.50
N SER A 152 7.50 -6.35 -23.68
CA SER A 152 8.65 -7.25 -23.73
C SER A 152 9.13 -7.70 -22.33
N SER A 153 10.25 -8.42 -22.28
CA SER A 153 10.81 -8.91 -21.02
C SER A 153 11.19 -7.77 -20.06
N SER A 154 11.13 -8.02 -18.75
CA SER A 154 11.48 -7.02 -17.73
C SER A 154 12.88 -6.43 -17.91
N ASP A 155 13.83 -7.24 -18.38
CA ASP A 155 15.21 -6.79 -18.61
C ASP A 155 15.25 -5.80 -19.78
N THR A 156 14.55 -6.10 -20.87
CA THR A 156 14.46 -5.22 -22.04
C THR A 156 13.88 -3.87 -21.66
N VAL A 157 12.76 -3.85 -20.94
CA VAL A 157 12.14 -2.60 -20.45
C VAL A 157 13.11 -1.83 -19.54
N PHE A 158 13.85 -2.53 -18.69
CA PHE A 158 14.81 -1.92 -17.77
C PHE A 158 16.03 -1.33 -18.47
N GLU A 159 16.58 -2.02 -19.48
CA GLU A 159 17.69 -1.50 -20.28
C GLU A 159 17.27 -0.29 -21.11
N GLU A 160 16.05 -0.27 -21.66
CA GLU A 160 15.52 0.92 -22.32
C GLU A 160 15.33 2.08 -21.34
N LEU A 161 14.82 1.81 -20.12
CA LEU A 161 14.71 2.84 -19.09
C LEU A 161 16.08 3.41 -18.69
N LYS A 162 17.14 2.58 -18.60
CA LYS A 162 18.50 3.06 -18.30
C LYS A 162 19.04 4.02 -19.36
N LYS A 163 18.77 3.76 -20.65
CA LYS A 163 19.19 4.65 -21.75
C LYS A 163 18.50 6.00 -21.67
N VAL A 164 17.21 5.99 -21.33
CA VAL A 164 16.34 7.16 -21.35
C VAL A 164 16.45 7.99 -20.07
N ASP A 165 16.35 7.35 -18.90
CA ASP A 165 16.32 7.95 -17.56
C ASP A 165 17.17 7.09 -16.59
N PRO A 166 18.51 7.25 -16.61
CA PRO A 166 19.40 6.48 -15.74
C PRO A 166 19.19 6.80 -14.26
N VAL A 167 18.72 8.01 -13.93
CA VAL A 167 18.50 8.44 -12.55
C VAL A 167 17.36 7.65 -11.91
N ILE A 168 16.23 7.51 -12.61
CA ILE A 168 15.11 6.71 -12.10
C ILE A 168 15.44 5.21 -12.14
N ALA A 169 16.19 4.76 -13.15
CA ALA A 169 16.61 3.37 -13.27
C ALA A 169 17.48 2.93 -12.09
N MET A 170 18.35 3.79 -11.55
CA MET A 170 19.13 3.50 -10.33
C MET A 170 18.27 3.39 -9.07
N LYS A 171 17.12 4.07 -9.02
CA LYS A 171 16.24 4.03 -7.85
C LYS A 171 15.42 2.75 -7.76
N PHE A 172 15.15 2.09 -8.89
CA PHE A 172 14.28 0.93 -8.96
C PHE A 172 15.08 -0.35 -9.09
N HIS A 173 14.68 -1.36 -8.31
CA HIS A 173 15.22 -2.70 -8.47
C HIS A 173 14.76 -3.26 -9.85
N PRO A 174 15.61 -4.00 -10.60
CA PRO A 174 15.26 -4.53 -11.93
C PRO A 174 13.97 -5.37 -11.98
N ASN A 175 13.67 -6.09 -10.89
CA ASN A 175 12.44 -6.88 -10.74
C ASN A 175 11.18 -6.04 -10.44
N ASP A 176 11.28 -4.72 -10.25
CA ASP A 176 10.12 -3.83 -10.06
C ASP A 176 9.52 -3.44 -11.42
N VAL A 177 9.09 -4.47 -12.17
CA VAL A 177 8.63 -4.37 -13.56
C VAL A 177 7.54 -3.31 -13.72
N ARG A 178 6.64 -3.20 -12.72
CA ARG A 178 5.53 -2.25 -12.75
C ARG A 178 6.02 -0.80 -12.73
N ARG A 179 6.95 -0.45 -11.83
CA ARG A 179 7.46 0.93 -11.74
C ARG A 179 8.37 1.27 -12.92
N ILE A 180 9.18 0.31 -13.35
CA ILE A 180 10.07 0.46 -14.52
C ILE A 180 9.23 0.72 -15.78
N ARG A 181 8.23 -0.14 -16.05
CA ARG A 181 7.30 0.02 -17.17
C ARG A 181 6.59 1.36 -17.12
N ARG A 182 6.07 1.76 -15.95
CA ARG A 182 5.38 3.05 -15.79
C ARG A 182 6.30 4.25 -16.01
N ALA A 183 7.54 4.21 -15.55
CA ALA A 183 8.49 5.31 -15.78
C ALA A 183 8.82 5.46 -17.27
N LEU A 184 8.98 4.34 -17.98
CA LEU A 184 9.20 4.34 -19.42
C LEU A 184 7.95 4.81 -20.19
N GLU A 185 6.76 4.36 -19.79
CA GLU A 185 5.48 4.80 -20.34
C GLU A 185 5.28 6.31 -20.19
N VAL A 186 5.61 6.88 -19.02
CA VAL A 186 5.59 8.34 -18.79
C VAL A 186 6.51 9.05 -19.78
N PHE A 187 7.71 8.53 -20.02
CA PHE A 187 8.62 9.13 -20.99
C PHE A 187 8.08 9.06 -22.41
N TYR A 188 7.54 7.92 -22.85
CA TYR A 188 7.01 7.78 -24.21
C TYR A 188 5.81 8.68 -24.47
N VAL A 189 4.90 8.83 -23.50
CA VAL A 189 3.70 9.65 -23.68
C VAL A 189 4.01 11.15 -23.54
N LYS A 190 4.85 11.54 -22.57
CA LYS A 190 5.08 12.97 -22.26
C LYS A 190 6.36 13.55 -22.87
N GLY A 191 7.25 12.73 -23.39
CA GLY A 191 8.59 13.13 -23.84
C GLY A 191 9.51 13.64 -22.74
N LYS A 192 9.12 13.54 -21.46
CA LYS A 192 9.88 14.01 -20.29
C LYS A 192 10.29 12.84 -19.41
N ARG A 193 11.52 12.88 -18.89
CA ARG A 193 12.02 11.88 -17.95
C ARG A 193 11.25 11.95 -16.63
N ALA A 194 10.99 10.79 -16.03
CA ALA A 194 10.31 10.74 -14.74
C ALA A 194 11.17 11.41 -13.66
N SER A 195 12.50 11.26 -13.71
CA SER A 195 13.46 11.96 -12.84
C SER A 195 13.25 13.47 -12.81
N ASP A 196 13.05 14.06 -13.98
CA ASP A 196 12.96 15.50 -14.17
C ASP A 196 11.63 16.01 -13.64
N LEU A 197 10.54 15.28 -13.92
CA LEU A 197 9.23 15.56 -13.33
C LEU A 197 9.27 15.51 -11.80
N TYR A 198 9.90 14.50 -11.20
CA TYR A 198 10.05 14.43 -9.74
C TYR A 198 10.95 15.55 -9.18
N ALA A 199 11.94 16.02 -9.93
CA ALA A 199 12.79 17.14 -9.53
C ALA A 199 12.04 18.48 -9.63
N GLU A 200 11.27 18.71 -10.69
CA GLU A 200 10.39 19.87 -10.87
C GLU A 200 9.34 19.93 -9.76
N GLN A 201 8.68 18.81 -9.46
CA GLN A 201 7.69 18.72 -8.37
C GLN A 201 8.30 19.07 -7.00
N ARG A 202 9.52 18.59 -6.72
CA ARG A 202 10.25 18.92 -5.49
C ARG A 202 10.60 20.41 -5.40
N LYS A 203 11.07 21.02 -6.49
CA LYS A 203 11.34 22.46 -6.53
C LYS A 203 10.08 23.29 -6.28
N ILE A 204 8.96 22.95 -6.93
CA ILE A 204 7.68 23.63 -6.73
C ILE A 204 7.22 23.55 -5.28
N SER A 205 7.35 22.38 -4.65
CA SER A 205 7.00 22.18 -3.23
C SER A 205 7.82 23.07 -2.31
N LEU A 206 9.14 23.17 -2.55
CA LEU A 206 10.05 24.01 -1.77
C LEU A 206 9.74 25.51 -1.93
N GLU A 207 9.33 25.94 -3.12
CA GLU A 207 9.01 27.35 -3.40
C GLU A 207 7.63 27.79 -2.86
N GLN A 208 6.65 26.86 -2.77
CA GLN A 208 5.26 27.19 -2.42
C GLN A 208 4.90 26.97 -0.95
N GLY A 209 5.77 26.32 -0.16
CA GLY A 209 5.74 26.32 1.30
C GLY A 209 4.60 25.55 1.97
N ALA A 210 3.69 24.92 1.22
CA ALA A 210 2.71 23.98 1.74
C ALA A 210 2.40 22.90 0.68
N ALA A 211 2.78 21.65 0.96
CA ALA A 211 2.44 20.51 0.11
C ALA A 211 1.01 20.01 0.34
N LEU A 212 0.34 20.36 1.45
CA LEU A 212 -1.05 19.93 1.68
C LEU A 212 -2.03 20.82 0.91
N LYS A 213 -2.94 20.21 0.15
CA LYS A 213 -3.99 20.91 -0.61
C LYS A 213 -5.07 21.53 0.27
N TYR A 214 -5.28 20.96 1.45
CA TYR A 214 -6.38 21.27 2.36
C TYR A 214 -5.87 21.38 3.80
N ASP A 215 -6.61 22.08 4.66
CA ASP A 215 -6.34 22.06 6.10
C ASP A 215 -6.71 20.67 6.63
N THR A 216 -5.71 19.80 6.78
CA THR A 216 -5.92 18.36 7.01
C THR A 216 -5.42 17.95 8.38
N LEU A 217 -6.30 17.40 9.21
CA LEU A 217 -5.93 16.73 10.46
C LEU A 217 -5.75 15.22 10.21
N PHE A 218 -4.61 14.67 10.62
CA PHE A 218 -4.32 13.25 10.58
C PHE A 218 -4.47 12.62 11.97
N LEU A 219 -5.33 11.60 12.07
CA LEU A 219 -5.46 10.74 13.24
C LEU A 219 -4.89 9.37 12.92
N TRP A 220 -3.79 9.01 13.56
CA TRP A 220 -3.14 7.72 13.39
C TRP A 220 -3.53 6.74 14.50
N LEU A 221 -4.38 5.77 14.17
CA LEU A 221 -4.70 4.67 15.07
C LEU A 221 -3.57 3.64 14.99
N TYR A 222 -2.92 3.43 16.13
CA TYR A 222 -1.81 2.51 16.28
C TYR A 222 -2.13 1.43 17.30
N SER A 223 -1.59 0.23 17.09
CA SER A 223 -1.64 -0.85 18.06
C SER A 223 -0.34 -1.64 18.05
N LYS A 224 0.12 -2.04 19.23
CA LYS A 224 1.29 -2.91 19.40
C LYS A 224 1.10 -4.26 18.69
N SER A 225 2.15 -4.76 18.03
CA SER A 225 2.09 -5.97 17.19
C SER A 225 1.48 -7.19 17.89
N PRO A 226 1.82 -7.55 19.15
CA PRO A 226 1.30 -8.79 19.74
C PRO A 226 -0.22 -8.78 19.94
N ALA A 227 -0.79 -7.65 20.35
CA ALA A 227 -2.23 -7.50 20.53
C ALA A 227 -2.94 -7.40 19.17
N LEU A 228 -2.34 -6.69 18.21
CA LEU A 228 -2.87 -6.58 16.86
C LEU A 228 -2.89 -7.92 16.13
N ASP A 229 -1.81 -8.69 16.17
CA ASP A 229 -1.69 -9.96 15.45
C ASP A 229 -2.78 -10.96 15.91
N LYS A 230 -3.04 -11.06 17.22
CA LYS A 230 -4.15 -11.88 17.77
C LYS A 230 -5.52 -11.43 17.25
N ARG A 231 -5.77 -10.12 17.22
CA ARG A 231 -7.03 -9.56 16.70
C ARG A 231 -7.20 -9.80 15.20
N LEU A 232 -6.12 -9.69 14.43
CA LEU A 232 -6.15 -9.96 13.00
C LEU A 232 -6.46 -11.42 12.69
N ASP A 233 -5.89 -12.34 13.46
CA ASP A 233 -6.13 -13.77 13.29
C ASP A 233 -7.58 -14.13 13.64
N ALA A 234 -8.06 -13.71 14.81
CA ALA A 234 -9.45 -13.91 15.22
C ALA A 234 -10.46 -13.28 14.25
N ARG A 235 -10.11 -12.15 13.65
CA ARG A 235 -10.94 -11.50 12.62
C ARG A 235 -11.03 -12.34 11.34
N VAL A 236 -9.94 -12.98 10.91
CA VAL A 236 -9.98 -13.89 9.75
C VAL A 236 -10.85 -15.11 10.05
N ASP A 237 -10.75 -15.67 11.25
CA ASP A 237 -11.60 -16.79 11.67
C ASP A 237 -13.09 -16.39 11.66
N LYS A 238 -13.41 -15.21 12.19
CA LYS A 238 -14.77 -14.65 12.15
C LYS A 238 -15.25 -14.40 10.70
N MET A 239 -14.39 -13.87 9.83
CA MET A 239 -14.70 -13.62 8.43
C MET A 239 -15.11 -14.90 7.70
N MET A 240 -14.39 -16.00 7.94
CA MET A 240 -14.70 -17.29 7.29
C MET A 240 -16.02 -17.88 7.79
N THR A 241 -16.33 -17.72 9.09
CA THR A 241 -17.60 -18.19 9.66
C THR A 241 -18.80 -17.32 9.27
N GLN A 242 -18.59 -16.05 8.95
CA GLN A 242 -19.64 -15.09 8.53
C GLN A 242 -19.95 -15.10 7.03
N GLY A 243 -19.47 -16.10 6.29
CA GLY A 243 -19.76 -16.27 4.86
C GLY A 243 -18.64 -15.83 3.92
N GLY A 244 -17.40 -15.66 4.42
CA GLY A 244 -16.24 -15.42 3.56
C GLY A 244 -16.07 -16.49 2.47
N LEU A 245 -16.31 -17.77 2.79
CA LEU A 245 -16.23 -18.86 1.81
C LEU A 245 -17.23 -18.68 0.66
N LYS A 246 -18.44 -18.17 0.95
CA LYS A 246 -19.46 -17.92 -0.06
C LYS A 246 -18.99 -16.87 -1.07
N GLU A 247 -18.42 -15.79 -0.58
CA GLU A 247 -17.87 -14.72 -1.42
C GLU A 247 -16.68 -15.20 -2.24
N LEU A 248 -15.80 -16.03 -1.67
CA LEU A 248 -14.69 -16.66 -2.40
C LEU A 248 -15.17 -17.57 -3.53
N CYS A 249 -16.23 -18.35 -3.29
CA CYS A 249 -16.85 -19.18 -4.32
C CYS A 249 -17.40 -18.34 -5.47
N GLN A 250 -18.11 -17.26 -5.17
CA GLN A 250 -18.63 -16.32 -6.18
C GLN A 250 -17.50 -15.68 -6.99
N LEU A 251 -16.42 -15.27 -6.30
CA LEU A 251 -15.26 -14.67 -6.94
C LEU A 251 -14.57 -15.68 -7.88
N TYR A 252 -14.46 -16.94 -7.49
CA TYR A 252 -13.86 -18.01 -8.29
C TYR A 252 -14.65 -18.34 -9.57
N GLU A 253 -15.98 -18.34 -9.52
CA GLU A 253 -16.83 -18.56 -10.71
C GLU A 253 -16.54 -17.53 -11.80
N VAL A 254 -16.36 -16.27 -11.38
CA VAL A 254 -16.04 -15.17 -12.29
C VAL A 254 -14.57 -15.21 -12.71
N PHE A 255 -13.66 -15.61 -11.82
CA PHE A 255 -12.22 -15.70 -12.09
C PHE A 255 -11.89 -16.67 -13.23
N ASN A 256 -12.55 -17.83 -13.29
CA ASN A 256 -12.28 -18.84 -14.32
C ASN A 256 -12.57 -18.33 -15.74
N ASN A 257 -13.51 -17.41 -15.87
CA ASN A 257 -13.90 -16.83 -17.16
C ASN A 257 -13.10 -15.57 -17.52
N ASN A 258 -12.19 -15.10 -16.64
CA ASN A 258 -11.44 -13.87 -16.86
C ASN A 258 -10.03 -14.10 -17.42
N VAL A 259 -9.67 -13.24 -18.38
CA VAL A 259 -8.37 -13.22 -19.06
C VAL A 259 -7.31 -12.50 -18.22
N GLU A 260 -7.68 -11.43 -17.50
CA GLU A 260 -6.76 -10.68 -16.63
C GLU A 260 -6.92 -11.06 -15.15
N ARG A 261 -5.95 -11.81 -14.63
CA ARG A 261 -6.00 -12.42 -13.28
C ARG A 261 -5.15 -11.70 -12.21
N ASP A 262 -4.38 -10.68 -12.59
CA ASP A 262 -3.38 -10.03 -11.72
C ASP A 262 -3.65 -8.57 -11.33
N SER A 263 -4.85 -8.08 -11.63
CA SER A 263 -5.26 -6.68 -11.39
C SER A 263 -6.65 -6.57 -10.78
N GLY A 264 -6.95 -5.42 -10.19
CA GLY A 264 -8.27 -5.12 -9.66
C GLY A 264 -8.64 -5.98 -8.45
N ILE A 265 -9.88 -6.47 -8.40
CA ILE A 265 -10.41 -7.24 -7.27
C ILE A 265 -9.64 -8.54 -7.00
N TRP A 266 -8.99 -9.11 -8.03
CA TRP A 266 -8.18 -10.33 -7.92
C TRP A 266 -6.94 -10.18 -7.02
N GLN A 267 -6.63 -8.96 -6.58
CA GLN A 267 -5.54 -8.66 -5.65
C GLN A 267 -5.95 -8.72 -4.17
N VAL A 268 -7.22 -8.99 -3.88
CA VAL A 268 -7.73 -9.08 -2.51
C VAL A 268 -7.01 -10.19 -1.72
N ILE A 269 -6.61 -9.86 -0.49
CA ILE A 269 -6.03 -10.84 0.44
C ILE A 269 -7.15 -11.79 0.86
N GLY A 270 -6.94 -13.09 0.68
CA GLY A 270 -7.91 -14.13 0.98
C GLY A 270 -8.44 -14.84 -0.28
N PHE A 271 -8.28 -14.27 -1.48
CA PHE A 271 -8.67 -14.99 -2.69
C PHE A 271 -7.57 -15.91 -3.20
N LYS A 272 -6.36 -15.36 -3.43
CA LYS A 272 -5.23 -16.12 -3.98
C LYS A 272 -4.80 -17.25 -3.05
N GLU A 273 -4.89 -17.01 -1.74
CA GLU A 273 -4.59 -18.00 -0.69
C GLU A 273 -5.57 -19.18 -0.70
N PHE A 274 -6.80 -19.01 -1.18
CA PHE A 274 -7.82 -20.05 -1.22
C PHE A 274 -7.99 -20.72 -2.59
N LEU A 275 -7.23 -20.30 -3.62
CA LEU A 275 -7.28 -20.93 -4.94
C LEU A 275 -7.06 -22.46 -4.90
N PRO A 276 -6.05 -22.99 -4.16
CA PRO A 276 -5.84 -24.44 -4.09
C PRO A 276 -7.06 -25.20 -3.53
N PHE A 277 -7.69 -24.63 -2.50
CA PHE A 277 -8.90 -25.20 -1.89
C PHE A 277 -10.10 -25.17 -2.86
N LEU A 278 -10.31 -24.04 -3.52
CA LEU A 278 -11.41 -23.84 -4.47
C LEU A 278 -11.28 -24.75 -5.70
N GLU A 279 -10.06 -24.93 -6.21
CA GLU A 279 -9.74 -25.84 -7.31
C GLU A 279 -10.00 -27.31 -6.94
N LYS A 280 -9.58 -27.73 -5.74
CA LYS A 280 -9.71 -29.11 -5.25
C LYS A 280 -11.15 -29.55 -5.05
N TYR A 281 -11.98 -28.70 -4.43
CA TYR A 281 -13.35 -29.08 -4.06
C TYR A 281 -14.41 -28.68 -5.09
N GLY A 282 -14.15 -27.63 -5.88
CA GLY A 282 -15.08 -27.10 -6.87
C GLY A 282 -16.28 -26.36 -6.25
N VAL A 283 -16.72 -25.29 -6.92
CA VAL A 283 -17.72 -24.36 -6.36
C VAL A 283 -19.08 -25.01 -6.11
N LYS A 284 -19.55 -25.92 -6.98
CA LYS A 284 -20.84 -26.59 -6.81
C LYS A 284 -20.94 -27.32 -5.47
N ARG A 285 -19.92 -28.14 -5.16
CA ARG A 285 -19.84 -28.91 -3.92
C ARG A 285 -19.71 -28.00 -2.70
N LEU A 286 -18.93 -26.93 -2.80
CA LEU A 286 -18.78 -25.96 -1.71
C LEU A 286 -20.08 -25.19 -1.44
N ASN A 287 -20.84 -24.83 -2.48
CA ASN A 287 -22.14 -24.17 -2.33
C ASN A 287 -23.20 -25.10 -1.72
N GLU A 288 -23.17 -26.40 -2.03
CA GLU A 288 -24.04 -27.40 -1.40
C GLU A 288 -23.67 -27.61 0.07
N ALA A 289 -22.38 -27.77 0.37
CA ALA A 289 -21.89 -27.96 1.72
C ALA A 289 -22.20 -26.78 2.65
N GLN A 290 -22.21 -25.56 2.13
CA GLN A 290 -22.57 -24.35 2.89
C GLN A 290 -24.05 -24.30 3.31
N LYS A 291 -24.92 -25.14 2.73
CA LYS A 291 -26.34 -25.25 3.15
C LYS A 291 -26.53 -26.15 4.37
N ASP A 292 -25.55 -27.01 4.67
CA ASP A 292 -25.59 -27.95 5.78
C ASP A 292 -24.53 -27.56 6.85
N PRO A 293 -24.94 -27.12 8.05
CA PRO A 293 -24.03 -26.73 9.11
C PRO A 293 -23.03 -27.83 9.54
N VAL A 294 -23.40 -29.10 9.44
CA VAL A 294 -22.55 -30.24 9.83
C VAL A 294 -21.44 -30.44 8.80
N ILE A 295 -21.79 -30.40 7.52
CA ILE A 295 -20.82 -30.50 6.43
C ILE A 295 -19.90 -29.27 6.45
N MET A 296 -20.45 -28.07 6.65
CA MET A 296 -19.67 -26.84 6.76
C MET A 296 -18.66 -26.92 7.91
N LYS A 297 -19.06 -27.41 9.09
CA LYS A 297 -18.12 -27.62 10.21
C LYS A 297 -17.01 -28.61 9.87
N THR A 298 -17.30 -29.61 9.04
CA THR A 298 -16.30 -30.59 8.59
C THR A 298 -15.30 -29.94 7.62
N LEU A 299 -15.78 -29.13 6.67
CA LEU A 299 -14.94 -28.37 5.74
C LEU A 299 -14.03 -27.35 6.44
N LEU A 300 -14.53 -26.66 7.47
CA LEU A 300 -13.72 -25.73 8.26
C LEU A 300 -12.55 -26.41 8.98
N ASN A 301 -12.63 -27.71 9.22
CA ASN A 301 -11.56 -28.52 9.82
C ASN A 301 -10.71 -29.25 8.76
N ASP A 302 -10.96 -29.04 7.48
CA ASP A 302 -10.17 -29.64 6.41
C ASP A 302 -8.73 -29.11 6.45
N PRO A 303 -7.69 -29.96 6.34
CA PRO A 303 -6.30 -29.53 6.39
C PRO A 303 -5.94 -28.46 5.34
N GLU A 304 -6.53 -28.54 4.14
CA GLU A 304 -6.30 -27.56 3.08
C GLU A 304 -6.93 -26.21 3.43
N PHE A 305 -8.16 -26.24 3.97
CA PHE A 305 -8.86 -25.03 4.42
C PHE A 305 -8.10 -24.31 5.53
N ILE A 306 -7.59 -25.07 6.52
CA ILE A 306 -6.78 -24.53 7.62
C ILE A 306 -5.51 -23.88 7.06
N LEU A 307 -4.83 -24.55 6.13
CA LEU A 307 -3.61 -24.02 5.51
C LEU A 307 -3.89 -22.70 4.74
N CYS A 308 -4.93 -22.66 3.91
CA CYS A 308 -5.35 -21.44 3.21
C CYS A 308 -5.69 -20.30 4.18
N THR A 309 -6.38 -20.63 5.27
CA THR A 309 -6.72 -19.66 6.34
C THR A 309 -5.46 -19.11 7.01
N ASP A 310 -4.49 -19.95 7.33
CA ASP A 310 -3.22 -19.54 7.94
C ASP A 310 -2.37 -18.69 7.01
N GLU A 311 -2.37 -18.99 5.70
CA GLU A 311 -1.75 -18.15 4.68
C GLU A 311 -2.43 -16.77 4.60
N MET A 312 -3.76 -16.71 4.63
CA MET A 312 -4.51 -15.46 4.66
C MET A 312 -4.23 -14.65 5.92
N LYS A 313 -4.14 -15.29 7.09
CA LYS A 313 -3.73 -14.65 8.35
C LYS A 313 -2.32 -14.07 8.22
N ALA A 314 -1.38 -14.84 7.68
CA ALA A 314 -0.01 -14.38 7.45
C ALA A 314 0.06 -13.21 6.45
N GLY A 315 -0.73 -13.24 5.37
CA GLY A 315 -0.90 -12.16 4.41
C GLY A 315 -1.43 -10.88 5.05
N THR A 316 -2.45 -11.01 5.90
CA THR A 316 -3.06 -9.92 6.67
C THR A 316 -2.04 -9.26 7.62
N ARG A 317 -1.28 -10.05 8.39
CA ARG A 317 -0.21 -9.52 9.27
C ARG A 317 0.89 -8.81 8.49
N LYS A 318 1.31 -9.37 7.34
CA LYS A 318 2.28 -8.73 6.45
C LYS A 318 1.75 -7.39 5.92
N TYR A 319 0.47 -7.31 5.57
CA TYR A 319 -0.16 -6.08 5.11
C TYR A 319 -0.18 -5.01 6.22
N ALA A 320 -0.59 -5.35 7.44
CA ALA A 320 -0.54 -4.43 8.58
C ALA A 320 0.88 -3.88 8.84
N LYS A 321 1.92 -4.74 8.78
CA LYS A 321 3.32 -4.30 8.92
C LYS A 321 3.76 -3.36 7.80
N LYS A 322 3.34 -3.62 6.54
CA LYS A 322 3.60 -2.71 5.41
C LYS A 322 2.94 -1.36 5.62
N GLN A 323 1.71 -1.31 6.13
CA GLN A 323 0.99 -0.06 6.44
C GLN A 323 1.74 0.77 7.49
N VAL A 324 2.15 0.17 8.62
CA VAL A 324 2.96 0.89 9.63
C VAL A 324 4.26 1.41 9.02
N LYS A 325 4.96 0.57 8.25
CA LYS A 325 6.23 0.97 7.59
C LYS A 325 6.01 2.15 6.64
N TRP A 326 4.91 2.14 5.89
CA TRP A 326 4.55 3.21 4.98
C TRP A 326 4.27 4.51 5.76
N ILE A 327 3.46 4.47 6.83
CA ILE A 327 3.14 5.66 7.63
C ILE A 327 4.43 6.26 8.21
N LYS A 328 5.29 5.43 8.81
CA LYS A 328 6.53 5.87 9.47
C LYS A 328 7.59 6.40 8.53
N ASN A 329 7.70 5.84 7.32
CA ASN A 329 8.81 6.15 6.41
C ASN A 329 8.41 7.07 5.24
N LEU A 330 7.11 7.30 5.02
CA LEU A 330 6.62 8.16 3.95
C LEU A 330 5.75 9.28 4.50
N LEU A 331 4.64 8.97 5.16
CA LEU A 331 3.71 10.02 5.64
C LEU A 331 4.32 10.92 6.72
N VAL A 332 4.93 10.32 7.76
CA VAL A 332 5.51 11.09 8.87
C VAL A 332 6.62 12.03 8.38
N PRO A 333 7.64 11.58 7.61
CA PRO A 333 8.66 12.47 7.08
C PRO A 333 8.09 13.56 6.17
N GLU A 334 7.05 13.27 5.39
CA GLU A 334 6.38 14.28 4.57
C GLU A 334 5.74 15.37 5.43
N LEU A 335 5.02 15.00 6.49
CA LEU A 335 4.41 15.98 7.39
C LEU A 335 5.44 16.80 8.19
N GLN A 336 6.60 16.23 8.51
CA GLN A 336 7.69 16.93 9.20
C GLN A 336 8.46 17.92 8.31
N GLN A 337 8.47 17.71 6.98
CA GLN A 337 9.08 18.67 6.06
C GLN A 337 8.28 19.97 5.95
N GLU A 338 6.99 19.91 6.25
CA GLU A 338 6.03 21.01 6.16
C GLU A 338 5.98 21.88 7.43
N GLU A 339 7.09 21.98 8.18
CA GLU A 339 7.22 22.60 9.52
C GLU A 339 6.86 24.10 9.64
N ILE A 340 6.12 24.66 8.69
CA ILE A 340 5.56 26.00 8.71
C ILE A 340 4.03 25.88 8.75
N LYS A 341 3.51 25.68 9.97
CA LYS A 341 2.09 25.77 10.42
C LYS A 341 1.38 24.43 10.69
N PHE A 342 1.41 24.10 11.99
CA PHE A 342 0.54 23.19 12.75
C PHE A 342 0.90 21.71 12.75
N ASN A 343 1.11 21.21 13.97
CA ASN A 343 1.16 19.82 14.42
C ASN A 343 -0.12 19.08 14.02
N LYS A 344 -0.16 18.52 12.80
CA LYS A 344 -1.38 17.96 12.21
C LYS A 344 -1.47 16.44 12.29
N LEU A 345 -0.55 15.75 12.95
CA LEU A 345 -0.60 14.30 13.15
C LEU A 345 -0.68 13.94 14.64
N TYR A 346 -1.75 13.27 15.02
CA TYR A 346 -1.94 12.77 16.38
C TYR A 346 -2.12 11.25 16.38
N VAL A 347 -1.45 10.59 17.32
CA VAL A 347 -1.54 9.14 17.53
C VAL A 347 -2.62 8.83 18.56
N LEU A 348 -3.44 7.82 18.25
CA LEU A 348 -4.46 7.24 19.11
C LEU A 348 -4.06 5.78 19.41
N ASP A 349 -3.94 5.43 20.69
CA ASP A 349 -3.51 4.10 21.12
C ASP A 349 -4.70 3.15 21.19
N ALA A 350 -4.80 2.27 20.19
CA ALA A 350 -5.81 1.23 20.06
C ALA A 350 -5.22 -0.15 20.41
N SER A 351 -4.19 -0.22 21.26
CA SER A 351 -3.58 -1.47 21.69
C SER A 351 -4.47 -2.27 22.62
N ASP A 352 -5.11 -1.60 23.56
CA ASP A 352 -6.05 -2.17 24.52
C ASP A 352 -7.45 -1.65 24.20
N LEU A 353 -8.40 -2.58 24.01
CA LEU A 353 -9.77 -2.26 23.64
C LEU A 353 -10.63 -1.88 24.86
N ASP A 354 -10.23 -2.30 26.07
CA ASP A 354 -10.98 -2.00 27.30
C ASP A 354 -10.94 -0.51 27.64
N ILE A 355 -9.91 0.19 27.15
CA ILE A 355 -9.72 1.64 27.30
C ILE A 355 -10.01 2.41 26.00
N TRP A 356 -10.68 1.79 25.02
CA TRP A 356 -10.99 2.41 23.72
C TRP A 356 -11.63 3.80 23.85
N ASP A 357 -12.63 3.92 24.73
CA ASP A 357 -13.39 5.15 24.90
C ASP A 357 -12.49 6.32 25.35
N SER A 358 -11.56 6.08 26.27
CA SER A 358 -10.65 7.12 26.75
C SER A 358 -9.46 7.34 25.81
N ALA A 359 -8.79 6.27 25.37
CA ALA A 359 -7.54 6.34 24.62
C ALA A 359 -7.72 6.71 23.14
N VAL A 360 -8.89 6.39 22.56
CA VAL A 360 -9.17 6.61 21.14
C VAL A 360 -10.33 7.58 20.94
N GLN A 361 -11.51 7.31 21.51
CA GLN A 361 -12.70 8.09 21.20
C GLN A 361 -12.64 9.51 21.81
N HIS A 362 -12.53 9.63 23.12
CA HIS A 362 -12.48 10.93 23.83
C HIS A 362 -11.28 11.76 23.37
N ARG A 363 -10.10 11.13 23.31
CA ARG A 363 -8.88 11.78 22.79
C ARG A 363 -9.08 12.26 21.35
N GLY A 364 -9.67 11.44 20.48
CA GLY A 364 -10.00 11.83 19.11
C GLY A 364 -10.97 13.00 19.04
N PHE A 365 -12.00 13.02 19.89
CA PHE A 365 -12.97 14.11 19.97
C PHE A 365 -12.34 15.44 20.40
N GLU A 366 -11.47 15.43 21.41
CA GLU A 366 -10.82 16.65 21.89
C GLU A 366 -9.88 17.25 20.82
N ILE A 367 -9.10 16.41 20.14
CA ILE A 367 -8.22 16.84 19.03
C ILE A 367 -9.05 17.43 17.88
N VAL A 368 -10.13 16.74 17.50
CA VAL A 368 -10.99 17.18 16.40
C VAL A 368 -11.75 18.46 16.77
N ASP A 369 -12.26 18.61 17.99
CA ASP A 369 -12.90 19.86 18.43
C ASP A 369 -11.92 21.04 18.39
N GLY A 370 -10.69 20.83 18.88
CA GLY A 370 -9.65 21.85 18.82
C GLY A 370 -9.32 22.24 17.39
N PHE A 371 -9.14 21.25 16.52
CA PHE A 371 -8.88 21.45 15.09
C PHE A 371 -10.02 22.20 14.40
N LEU A 372 -11.27 21.77 14.55
CA LEU A 372 -12.43 22.37 13.88
C LEU A 372 -12.71 23.80 14.34
N ASN A 373 -12.46 24.10 15.62
CA ASN A 373 -12.65 25.43 16.18
C ASN A 373 -11.40 26.34 16.11
N ASN A 374 -10.30 25.90 15.49
CA ASN A 374 -9.02 26.61 15.46
C ASN A 374 -8.48 26.95 16.87
N LYS A 375 -8.78 26.12 17.87
CA LYS A 375 -8.26 26.27 19.24
C LYS A 375 -6.89 25.60 19.33
N PRO A 376 -5.96 26.11 20.16
CA PRO A 376 -4.72 25.41 20.43
C PRO A 376 -5.02 24.06 21.09
N ILE A 377 -4.49 22.98 20.51
CA ILE A 377 -4.63 21.62 21.03
C ILE A 377 -3.51 21.41 22.05
N SER A 378 -3.85 21.32 23.33
CA SER A 378 -2.89 21.10 24.44
C SER A 378 -2.45 19.64 24.57
N ILE A 379 -3.12 18.72 23.88
CA ILE A 379 -2.81 17.30 23.88
C ILE A 379 -1.49 17.05 23.15
N SER A 380 -0.62 16.19 23.72
CA SER A 380 0.59 15.69 23.06
C SER A 380 0.26 14.92 21.78
N GLU A 381 1.10 15.00 20.75
CA GLU A 381 0.90 14.22 19.51
C GLU A 381 0.89 12.71 19.76
N ILE A 382 1.81 12.24 20.61
CA ILE A 382 1.93 10.83 21.00
C ILE A 382 1.45 10.66 22.45
N PRO A 383 0.54 9.72 22.74
CA PRO A 383 0.13 9.43 24.10
C PRO A 383 1.28 8.77 24.89
N VAL A 384 1.30 9.00 26.21
CA VAL A 384 2.36 8.48 27.10
C VAL A 384 2.51 6.97 27.02
N THR A 385 1.42 6.22 26.78
CA THR A 385 1.40 4.76 26.62
C THR A 385 2.23 4.24 25.44
N LEU A 386 2.50 5.11 24.46
CA LEU A 386 3.27 4.85 23.25
C LEU A 386 4.60 5.63 23.20
N SER A 387 5.01 6.28 24.29
CA SER A 387 6.26 7.06 24.35
C SER A 387 7.51 6.25 23.98
N ASN A 388 7.52 4.95 24.30
CA ASN A 388 8.63 4.04 23.96
C ASN A 388 8.59 3.53 22.51
N GLU A 389 7.48 3.71 21.80
CA GLU A 389 7.36 3.32 20.41
C GLU A 389 8.00 4.42 19.57
N SER A 390 9.09 4.12 18.86
CA SER A 390 9.74 5.07 17.93
C SER A 390 8.85 5.29 16.68
N LEU A 391 7.68 5.91 16.86
CA LEU A 391 6.64 6.11 15.84
C LEU A 391 6.96 7.30 14.94
N ILE A 392 7.40 8.39 15.55
CA ILE A 392 7.85 9.60 14.86
C ILE A 392 9.37 9.67 15.02
N LYS A 393 10.11 9.44 13.94
CA LYS A 393 11.57 9.63 13.93
C LYS A 393 11.86 11.08 13.53
N GLN A 394 12.69 11.79 14.29
CA GLN A 394 13.10 13.16 13.96
C GLN A 394 14.24 13.22 12.92
N ASP A 395 14.78 12.06 12.51
CA ASP A 395 16.02 12.01 11.76
C ASP A 395 15.79 12.22 10.25
N LYS A 396 15.91 13.49 9.83
CA LYS A 396 15.75 14.00 8.46
C LYS A 396 16.82 13.47 7.46
N SER A 397 17.81 12.70 7.91
CA SER A 397 19.11 12.60 7.23
C SER A 397 19.33 11.43 6.25
N SER A 398 18.40 10.48 6.09
CA SER A 398 18.75 9.16 5.49
C SER A 398 18.05 8.76 4.19
N LEU A 399 17.04 9.47 3.69
CA LEU A 399 16.17 8.94 2.62
C LEU A 399 16.61 9.27 1.18
N ASP A 400 17.46 10.28 0.96
CA ASP A 400 17.77 10.80 -0.40
C ASP A 400 19.29 10.90 -0.70
N LYS A 401 20.14 10.11 -0.02
CA LYS A 401 21.57 10.01 -0.40
C LYS A 401 21.73 9.13 -1.63
N THR A 402 22.44 9.61 -2.64
CA THR A 402 22.76 8.88 -3.90
C THR A 402 23.49 7.55 -3.66
N GLU A 403 24.25 7.44 -2.58
CA GLU A 403 24.90 6.20 -2.13
C GLU A 403 23.91 5.06 -1.85
N ASN A 404 22.65 5.38 -1.51
CA ASN A 404 21.63 4.38 -1.22
C ASN A 404 21.01 3.73 -2.47
N TRP A 405 21.34 4.19 -3.68
CA TRP A 405 20.73 3.73 -4.94
C TRP A 405 21.71 2.98 -5.85
N VAL A 406 22.93 2.70 -5.37
CA VAL A 406 23.91 1.95 -6.14
C VAL A 406 23.47 0.48 -6.25
N HIS A 407 23.46 -0.04 -7.48
CA HIS A 407 23.18 -1.45 -7.75
C HIS A 407 24.45 -2.29 -7.58
N HIS A 408 24.34 -3.32 -6.74
CA HIS A 408 25.38 -4.32 -6.53
C HIS A 408 24.87 -5.69 -6.99
N THR A 409 25.65 -6.37 -7.81
CA THR A 409 25.31 -7.71 -8.31
C THR A 409 26.19 -8.74 -7.61
N CYS A 410 25.58 -9.80 -7.08
CA CYS A 410 26.29 -10.91 -6.47
C CYS A 410 26.55 -12.00 -7.51
N ASP A 411 27.81 -12.19 -7.90
CA ASP A 411 28.19 -13.22 -8.89
C ASP A 411 28.05 -14.65 -8.35
N ILE A 412 28.01 -14.81 -7.02
CA ILE A 412 27.95 -16.11 -6.34
C ILE A 412 26.51 -16.55 -6.13
N CYS A 413 25.64 -15.63 -5.71
CA CYS A 413 24.27 -15.95 -5.38
C CYS A 413 23.39 -15.77 -6.61
N LYS A 414 22.74 -16.86 -7.01
CA LYS A 414 21.75 -16.86 -8.09
C LYS A 414 20.34 -17.01 -7.57
N ASP A 415 19.39 -16.46 -8.31
CA ASP A 415 17.97 -16.70 -8.13
C ASP A 415 17.63 -18.15 -8.49
N LYS A 416 16.75 -18.78 -7.72
CA LYS A 416 16.44 -20.21 -7.87
C LYS A 416 15.57 -20.50 -9.10
N VAL A 417 14.77 -19.54 -9.53
CA VAL A 417 13.78 -19.71 -10.60
C VAL A 417 14.38 -19.27 -11.93
N THR A 418 15.02 -18.11 -11.94
CA THR A 418 15.55 -17.50 -13.17
C THR A 418 17.03 -17.83 -13.42
N GLY A 419 17.76 -18.32 -12.40
CA GLY A 419 19.20 -18.59 -12.50
C GLY A 419 20.07 -17.32 -12.60
N LYS A 420 19.48 -16.13 -12.57
CA LYS A 420 20.17 -14.84 -12.67
C LYS A 420 20.90 -14.48 -11.39
N SER A 421 21.99 -13.72 -11.50
CA SER A 421 22.70 -13.17 -10.34
C SER A 421 21.78 -12.25 -9.52
N LEU A 422 21.88 -12.33 -8.19
CA LEU A 422 21.07 -11.49 -7.31
C LEU A 422 21.57 -10.05 -7.32
N VAL A 423 20.66 -9.11 -7.53
CA VAL A 423 20.92 -7.67 -7.48
C VAL A 423 20.43 -7.12 -6.14
N PHE A 424 21.21 -6.21 -5.54
CA PHE A 424 20.90 -5.51 -4.30
C PHE A 424 21.09 -4.01 -4.51
N VAL A 425 20.29 -3.19 -3.83
CA VAL A 425 20.34 -1.73 -3.94
C VAL A 425 20.80 -1.12 -2.63
N GLY A 426 21.86 -0.29 -2.67
CA GLY A 426 22.40 0.44 -1.54
C GLY A 426 22.80 -0.44 -0.35
N ASN A 427 22.34 -0.08 0.85
CA ASN A 427 22.68 -0.76 2.11
C ASN A 427 22.27 -2.24 2.20
N GLN A 428 21.41 -2.72 1.29
CA GLN A 428 21.06 -4.14 1.23
C GLN A 428 22.24 -5.02 0.84
N TRP A 429 23.24 -4.46 0.16
CA TRP A 429 24.44 -5.18 -0.25
C TRP A 429 25.25 -5.70 0.95
N GLU A 430 25.53 -4.85 1.93
CA GLU A 430 26.29 -5.25 3.12
C GLU A 430 25.54 -6.30 3.96
N ILE A 431 24.22 -6.15 4.06
CA ILE A 431 23.35 -7.12 4.72
C ILE A 431 23.40 -8.46 3.99
N HIS A 432 23.39 -8.43 2.65
CA HIS A 432 23.52 -9.63 1.83
C HIS A 432 24.85 -10.34 2.05
N LEU A 433 25.98 -9.63 2.03
CA LEU A 433 27.30 -10.21 2.25
C LEU A 433 27.39 -10.93 3.60
N LYS A 434 26.75 -10.38 4.63
CA LYS A 434 26.68 -10.99 5.97
C LYS A 434 25.62 -12.10 6.08
N SER A 435 24.77 -12.30 5.08
CA SER A 435 23.65 -13.25 5.14
C SER A 435 24.11 -14.72 5.17
N LYS A 436 23.30 -15.59 5.80
CA LYS A 436 23.53 -17.04 5.79
C LYS A 436 23.52 -17.61 4.36
N LYS A 437 22.66 -17.09 3.48
CA LYS A 437 22.57 -17.52 2.07
C LYS A 437 23.86 -17.28 1.31
N HIS A 438 24.44 -16.08 1.46
CA HIS A 438 25.70 -15.72 0.81
C HIS A 438 26.85 -16.58 1.33
N ARG A 439 27.00 -16.69 2.66
CA ARG A 439 28.02 -17.54 3.29
C ARG A 439 27.94 -19.00 2.86
N TYR A 440 26.72 -19.55 2.80
CA TYR A 440 26.50 -20.91 2.32
C TYR A 440 26.92 -21.09 0.85
N SER A 441 26.50 -20.17 -0.02
CA SER A 441 26.79 -20.24 -1.46
C SER A 441 28.30 -20.08 -1.74
N LEU A 442 28.96 -19.18 -1.02
CA LEU A 442 30.41 -19.02 -1.02
C LEU A 442 31.14 -20.31 -0.64
N ASN A 443 30.76 -20.93 0.49
CA ASN A 443 31.38 -22.15 0.97
C ASN A 443 31.15 -23.32 0.01
N LYS A 444 29.95 -23.41 -0.59
CA LYS A 444 29.66 -24.41 -1.63
C LYS A 444 30.57 -24.22 -2.85
N GLY A 445 30.76 -22.97 -3.30
CA GLY A 445 31.66 -22.65 -4.40
C GLY A 445 33.14 -22.92 -4.09
N LYS A 446 33.57 -22.71 -2.84
CA LYS A 446 34.93 -23.05 -2.39
C LYS A 446 35.18 -24.56 -2.42
N ARG A 447 34.28 -25.34 -1.82
CA ARG A 447 34.36 -26.82 -1.83
C ARG A 447 34.37 -27.41 -3.24
N LYS A 448 33.60 -26.82 -4.15
CA LYS A 448 33.57 -27.25 -5.55
C LYS A 448 34.94 -27.06 -6.23
N ARG A 449 35.58 -25.90 -6.04
CA ARG A 449 36.92 -25.63 -6.58
C ARG A 449 37.99 -26.54 -5.98
N GLU A 450 37.97 -26.73 -4.66
CA GLU A 450 38.88 -27.65 -3.97
C GLU A 450 38.76 -29.09 -4.51
N TYR A 451 37.54 -29.53 -4.85
CA TYR A 451 37.30 -30.84 -5.46
C TYR A 451 37.78 -30.94 -6.92
N GLU A 452 37.58 -29.88 -7.72
CA GLU A 452 38.06 -29.81 -9.11
C GLU A 452 39.60 -29.81 -9.17
N GLU A 453 40.27 -29.03 -8.31
CA GLU A 453 41.73 -29.04 -8.17
C GLU A 453 42.26 -30.41 -7.74
N TRP A 454 41.56 -31.11 -6.83
CA TRP A 454 41.92 -32.47 -6.45
C TRP A 454 41.80 -33.46 -7.62
N LEU A 455 40.73 -33.37 -8.42
CA LEU A 455 40.55 -34.21 -9.62
C LEU A 455 41.65 -33.96 -10.67
N GLU A 456 42.01 -32.69 -10.88
CA GLU A 456 43.03 -32.30 -11.84
C GLU A 456 44.43 -32.76 -11.40
N ASN A 457 44.74 -32.65 -10.10
CA ASN A 457 45.97 -33.20 -9.52
C ASN A 457 46.03 -34.72 -9.63
N LYS A 458 44.91 -35.43 -9.44
CA LYS A 458 44.84 -36.88 -9.61
C LYS A 458 45.10 -37.30 -11.06
N LYS A 459 44.48 -36.62 -12.04
CA LYS A 459 44.73 -36.86 -13.48
C LYS A 459 46.19 -36.59 -13.86
N ASN A 460 46.79 -35.53 -13.34
CA ASN A 460 48.20 -35.21 -13.59
C ASN A 460 49.17 -36.20 -12.94
N GLN A 461 48.80 -36.86 -11.85
CA GLN A 461 49.56 -37.96 -11.27
C GLN A 461 49.44 -39.24 -12.12
N GLU A 462 48.25 -39.54 -12.63
CA GLU A 462 48.02 -40.70 -13.51
C GLU A 462 48.74 -40.55 -14.87
N CYS A 463 48.79 -39.34 -15.46
CA CYS A 463 49.54 -39.07 -16.69
C CYS A 463 51.08 -39.05 -16.54
N LYS A 464 51.62 -38.89 -15.32
CA LYS A 464 53.07 -38.99 -15.05
C LYS A 464 53.53 -40.42 -14.75
N SER A 465 52.60 -41.37 -14.69
CA SER A 465 52.84 -42.78 -14.38
C SER A 465 52.84 -43.68 -15.62
N ILE A 466 52.75 -43.08 -16.81
CA ILE A 466 52.91 -43.68 -18.14
C ILE A 466 54.17 -43.06 -18.74
#